data_AF-A0A6U4IQ37-F1
#
_entry.id   AF-A0A6U4IQ37-F1
#
_cell.length_a   1.000
_cell.length_b   1.000
_cell.length_c   1.000
_cell.angle_alpha   90.00
_cell.angle_beta   90.00
_cell.angle_gamma   90.00
#
_symmetry.space_group_name_H-M   'P 1'
#
loop_
_entity.id
_entity.type
_entity.pdbx_description
1 polymer ?
#
loop_
_entity_poly.entity_id
_entity_poly.type
_entity_poly.pdbx_seq_one_letter_code
_entity_poly.pdbx_strand_id
1 'polypeptide(L)'
;MSVPMERKTPAQLYREKLRALTPAERKLKRLEWRWSINPETQATWTAAAVRVQCLARKVQAKAVAAELRIQQRLRLLGEQFADKAQACMAEEPEEAVKNAGEALGYNARCVRANWIRAQVCFDLAEYEKCDEDCTVLLAAEKADEFKHGSLKLRAAARCKMEKWLDALEDLNALCEKNPGSIAWLSMRGNVNIRLERVDAAINDYSACVDLNKWNFGNLLRRSCAYAIAQNWWMALQDANAAVERAARPESYCHRARVHCCMRNWEEAAEDYRCALEVSPGHELATLGLAQCTLEYDPLPLLREAGDMQNMPSAPSTAGGSSTLGPDGGRGGSAAGARGESEWDQNDWDDEEKKEPPEPAAEAASAAGGRAEGRPETVQSNATSGWGTETDDDEWGVR
;
A
#
# COMPACT_ATOMS: atom_id res chain seq x y z
N MET A 1 -22.41 78.99 -51.93
CA MET A 1 -21.20 78.37 -52.52
C MET A 1 -21.11 76.93 -52.00
N SER A 2 -21.73 75.97 -52.69
CA SER A 2 -21.60 74.55 -52.37
C SER A 2 -20.41 73.98 -53.13
N VAL A 3 -19.30 73.73 -52.41
CA VAL A 3 -18.11 73.08 -52.97
C VAL A 3 -18.52 71.70 -53.49
N PRO A 4 -18.25 71.34 -54.76
CA PRO A 4 -18.62 70.03 -55.27
C PRO A 4 -17.74 69.00 -54.56
N MET A 5 -18.36 68.06 -53.83
CA MET A 5 -17.66 66.90 -53.30
C MET A 5 -17.03 66.14 -54.47
N GLU A 6 -15.69 66.20 -54.57
CA GLU A 6 -14.93 65.39 -55.51
C GLU A 6 -15.27 63.91 -55.27
N ARG A 7 -16.05 63.33 -56.19
CA ARG A 7 -16.34 61.90 -56.18
C ARG A 7 -15.03 61.17 -56.44
N LYS A 8 -14.42 60.62 -55.38
CA LYS A 8 -13.21 59.81 -55.48
C LYS A 8 -13.41 58.73 -56.54
N THR A 9 -12.44 58.62 -57.44
CA THR A 9 -12.45 57.57 -58.47
C THR A 9 -12.39 56.18 -57.82
N PRO A 10 -12.94 55.12 -58.45
CA PRO A 10 -12.85 53.75 -57.94
C PRO A 10 -11.41 53.31 -57.60
N ALA A 11 -10.42 53.81 -58.37
CA ALA A 11 -9.00 53.56 -58.14
C ALA A 11 -8.45 54.25 -56.87
N GLN A 12 -8.93 55.44 -56.53
CA GLN A 12 -8.56 56.15 -55.29
C GLN A 12 -9.16 55.48 -54.06
N LEU A 13 -10.43 55.06 -54.13
CA LEU A 13 -11.09 54.27 -53.07
C LEU A 13 -10.39 52.92 -52.84
N TYR A 14 -9.92 52.26 -53.90
CA TYR A 14 -9.15 51.02 -53.79
C TYR A 14 -7.77 51.23 -53.14
N ARG A 15 -7.07 52.33 -53.47
CA ARG A 15 -5.79 52.69 -52.86
C ARG A 15 -5.90 53.06 -51.38
N GLU A 16 -6.98 53.73 -50.97
CA GLU A 16 -7.25 54.00 -49.55
C GLU A 16 -7.54 52.70 -48.78
N LYS A 17 -8.35 51.79 -49.33
CA LYS A 17 -8.60 50.46 -48.75
C LYS A 17 -7.33 49.63 -48.58
N LEU A 18 -6.34 49.78 -49.48
CA LEU A 18 -5.05 49.11 -49.36
C LEU A 18 -4.13 49.73 -48.29
N ARG A 19 -4.24 51.04 -48.02
CA ARG A 19 -3.40 51.71 -47.01
C ARG A 19 -3.72 51.26 -45.58
N ALA A 20 -4.96 50.83 -45.33
CA ALA A 20 -5.42 50.31 -44.03
C ALA A 20 -4.96 48.87 -43.72
N LEU A 21 -4.35 48.16 -44.68
CA LEU A 21 -3.97 46.76 -44.55
C LEU A 21 -2.48 46.61 -44.19
N THR A 22 -2.15 45.50 -43.50
CA THR A 22 -0.76 45.15 -43.18
C THR A 22 0.07 44.93 -44.45
N PRO A 23 1.40 45.03 -44.40
CA PRO A 23 2.26 44.79 -45.56
C PRO A 23 2.05 43.42 -46.22
N ALA A 24 1.72 42.38 -45.43
CA ALA A 24 1.43 41.04 -45.91
C ALA A 24 0.07 40.97 -46.64
N GLU A 25 -0.98 41.55 -46.07
CA GLU A 25 -2.32 41.60 -46.66
C GLU A 25 -2.37 42.45 -47.94
N ARG A 26 -1.61 43.56 -47.99
CA ARG A 26 -1.43 44.34 -49.23
C ARG A 26 -0.77 43.51 -50.33
N LYS A 27 0.19 42.66 -49.97
CA LYS A 27 0.88 41.76 -50.91
C LYS A 27 -0.10 40.70 -51.42
N LEU A 28 -0.94 40.15 -50.52
CA LEU A 28 -2.00 39.20 -50.85
C LEU A 28 -3.05 39.80 -51.79
N LYS A 29 -3.59 41.00 -51.49
CA LYS A 29 -4.57 41.72 -52.33
C LYS A 29 -4.03 42.03 -53.73
N ARG A 30 -2.74 42.36 -53.86
CA ARG A 30 -2.10 42.57 -55.17
C ARG A 30 -1.94 41.27 -55.96
N LEU A 31 -1.71 40.15 -55.26
CA LEU A 31 -1.64 38.83 -55.87
C LEU A 31 -3.04 38.34 -56.30
N GLU A 32 -4.07 38.53 -55.47
CA GLU A 32 -5.48 38.25 -55.80
C GLU A 32 -5.94 39.05 -57.03
N TRP A 33 -5.61 40.35 -57.09
CA TRP A 33 -5.92 41.18 -58.24
C TRP A 33 -5.20 40.70 -59.51
N ARG A 34 -3.90 40.35 -59.41
CA ARG A 34 -3.15 39.75 -60.53
C ARG A 34 -3.71 38.40 -60.97
N TRP A 35 -4.21 37.59 -60.04
CA TRP A 35 -4.89 36.32 -60.29
C TRP A 35 -6.19 36.52 -61.11
N SER A 36 -6.93 37.60 -60.84
CA SER A 36 -8.20 37.90 -61.52
C SER A 36 -8.05 38.35 -62.98
N ILE A 37 -6.86 38.80 -63.40
CA ILE A 37 -6.65 39.47 -64.69
C ILE A 37 -6.11 38.54 -65.77
N ASN A 38 -5.40 37.46 -65.43
CA ASN A 38 -4.64 36.70 -66.44
C ASN A 38 -4.74 35.15 -66.27
N PRO A 39 -5.56 34.47 -67.09
CA PRO A 39 -5.83 33.02 -66.98
C PRO A 39 -4.59 32.13 -67.15
N GLU A 40 -3.66 32.49 -68.05
CA GLU A 40 -2.41 31.73 -68.25
C GLU A 40 -1.49 31.78 -67.04
N THR A 41 -1.53 32.87 -66.26
CA THR A 41 -0.80 32.93 -64.99
C THR A 41 -1.47 32.16 -63.88
N GLN A 42 -2.79 31.90 -63.90
CA GLN A 42 -3.44 31.09 -62.86
C GLN A 42 -2.85 29.68 -62.78
N ALA A 43 -2.57 29.04 -63.91
CA ALA A 43 -1.96 27.70 -63.95
C ALA A 43 -0.53 27.68 -63.37
N THR A 44 0.26 28.74 -63.58
CA THR A 44 1.62 28.83 -63.01
C THR A 44 1.57 29.15 -61.51
N TRP A 45 0.60 29.95 -61.06
CA TRP A 45 0.37 30.24 -59.64
C TRP A 45 -0.17 29.03 -58.87
N THR A 46 -1.05 28.22 -59.45
CA THR A 46 -1.50 26.96 -58.82
C THR A 46 -0.36 25.94 -58.73
N ALA A 47 0.46 25.80 -59.78
CA ALA A 47 1.67 24.97 -59.72
C ALA A 47 2.68 25.47 -58.67
N ALA A 48 2.88 26.79 -58.56
CA ALA A 48 3.70 27.39 -57.52
C ALA A 48 3.10 27.18 -56.12
N ALA A 49 1.79 27.32 -55.95
CA ALA A 49 1.09 27.07 -54.70
C ALA A 49 1.21 25.61 -54.26
N VAL A 50 1.05 24.65 -55.18
CA VAL A 50 1.25 23.21 -54.91
C VAL A 50 2.71 22.93 -54.53
N ARG A 51 3.69 23.55 -55.20
CA ARG A 51 5.11 23.43 -54.81
C ARG A 51 5.37 23.99 -53.40
N VAL A 52 4.80 25.13 -53.07
CA VAL A 52 4.90 25.72 -51.72
C VAL A 52 4.24 24.82 -50.68
N GLN A 53 3.07 24.25 -50.95
CA GLN A 53 2.42 23.27 -50.07
C GLN A 53 3.27 22.01 -49.90
N CYS A 54 3.88 21.49 -50.97
CA CYS A 54 4.79 20.35 -50.90
C CYS A 54 6.04 20.65 -50.06
N LEU A 55 6.63 21.84 -50.19
CA LEU A 55 7.76 22.27 -49.37
C LEU A 55 7.36 22.47 -47.90
N ALA A 56 6.19 23.07 -47.64
CA ALA A 56 5.65 23.22 -46.30
C ALA A 56 5.45 21.86 -45.62
N ARG A 57 4.87 20.88 -46.33
CA ARG A 57 4.74 19.49 -45.85
C ARG A 57 6.10 18.85 -45.57
N LYS A 58 7.13 19.07 -46.40
CA LYS A 58 8.49 18.56 -46.16
C LYS A 58 9.12 19.18 -44.91
N VAL A 59 8.93 20.48 -44.67
CA VAL A 59 9.43 21.16 -43.47
C VAL A 59 8.69 20.64 -42.23
N GLN A 60 7.37 20.51 -42.28
CA GLN A 60 6.57 19.92 -41.21
C GLN A 60 7.01 18.48 -40.91
N ALA A 61 7.22 17.65 -41.94
CA ALA A 61 7.68 16.28 -41.76
C ALA A 61 9.07 16.22 -41.11
N LYS A 62 10.00 17.11 -41.48
CA LYS A 62 11.31 17.21 -40.83
C LYS A 62 11.22 17.65 -39.37
N ALA A 63 10.33 18.60 -39.06
CA ALA A 63 10.09 19.06 -37.69
C ALA A 63 9.51 17.92 -36.83
N VAL A 64 8.49 17.20 -37.32
CA VAL A 64 7.92 16.04 -36.63
C VAL A 64 8.96 14.93 -36.44
N ALA A 65 9.82 14.68 -37.43
CA ALA A 65 10.90 13.70 -37.31
C ALA A 65 11.96 14.11 -36.28
N ALA A 66 12.27 15.40 -36.16
CA ALA A 66 13.17 15.91 -35.13
C ALA A 66 12.56 15.78 -33.73
N GLU A 67 11.28 16.14 -33.58
CA GLU A 67 10.52 16.00 -32.35
C GLU A 67 10.47 14.53 -31.88
N LEU A 68 10.17 13.60 -32.80
CA LEU A 68 10.15 12.17 -32.48
C LEU A 68 11.52 11.67 -32.00
N ARG A 69 12.63 12.14 -32.59
CA ARG A 69 13.99 11.79 -32.14
C ARG A 69 14.29 12.31 -30.74
N ILE A 70 13.83 13.52 -30.41
CA ILE A 70 13.97 14.08 -29.06
C ILE A 70 13.17 13.23 -28.07
N GLN A 71 11.91 12.90 -28.38
CA GLN A 71 11.07 12.05 -27.53
C GLN A 71 11.66 10.66 -27.33
N GLN A 72 12.20 10.04 -28.39
CA GLN A 72 12.90 8.76 -28.28
C GLN A 72 14.12 8.85 -27.35
N ARG A 73 14.91 9.92 -27.46
CA ARG A 73 16.09 10.12 -26.61
C ARG A 73 15.72 10.37 -25.15
N LEU A 74 14.68 11.16 -24.89
CA LEU A 74 14.16 11.40 -23.54
C LEU A 74 13.64 10.10 -22.92
N ARG A 75 12.94 9.27 -23.71
CA ARG A 75 12.49 7.95 -23.26
C ARG A 75 13.65 7.04 -22.87
N LEU A 76 14.67 6.92 -23.72
CA LEU A 76 15.86 6.12 -23.42
C LEU A 76 16.59 6.61 -22.17
N LEU A 77 16.68 7.92 -21.98
CA LEU A 77 17.27 8.50 -20.79
C LEU A 77 16.45 8.16 -19.54
N GLY A 78 15.12 8.25 -19.62
CA GLY A 78 14.23 7.82 -18.53
C GLY A 78 14.37 6.32 -18.20
N GLU A 79 14.53 5.46 -19.20
CA GLU A 79 14.79 4.03 -18.99
C GLU A 79 16.15 3.79 -18.31
N GLN A 80 17.21 4.51 -18.68
CA GLN A 80 18.51 4.43 -18.01
C GLN A 80 18.46 4.82 -16.53
N PHE A 81 17.72 5.88 -16.19
CA PHE A 81 17.53 6.27 -14.79
C PHE A 81 16.66 5.27 -14.03
N ALA A 82 15.67 4.65 -14.68
CA ALA A 82 14.90 3.57 -14.08
C ALA A 82 15.77 2.33 -13.79
N ASP A 83 16.72 1.99 -14.66
CA ASP A 83 17.65 0.88 -14.42
C ASP A 83 18.62 1.18 -13.26
N LYS A 84 19.08 2.43 -13.14
CA LYS A 84 19.84 2.86 -11.95
C LYS A 84 19.01 2.77 -10.68
N ALA A 85 17.77 3.24 -10.72
CA ALA A 85 16.86 3.16 -9.57
C ALA A 85 16.64 1.70 -9.14
N GLN A 86 16.42 0.80 -10.10
CA GLN A 86 16.28 -0.64 -9.85
C GLN A 86 17.52 -1.23 -9.15
N ALA A 87 18.72 -0.83 -9.58
CA ALA A 87 19.97 -1.31 -9.00
C ALA A 87 20.18 -0.80 -7.56
N CYS A 88 19.79 0.45 -7.27
CA CYS A 88 19.96 1.06 -5.95
C CYS A 88 18.89 0.64 -4.92
N MET A 89 17.77 0.00 -5.32
CA MET A 89 16.63 -0.25 -4.41
C MET A 89 17.00 -0.96 -3.11
N ALA A 90 17.93 -1.93 -3.16
CA ALA A 90 18.26 -2.75 -2.00
C ALA A 90 19.31 -2.13 -1.07
N GLU A 91 20.19 -1.28 -1.61
CA GLU A 91 21.33 -0.73 -0.85
C GLU A 91 21.06 0.71 -0.38
N GLU A 92 20.44 1.53 -1.24
CA GLU A 92 20.23 2.96 -1.00
C GLU A 92 18.82 3.39 -1.48
N PRO A 93 17.77 3.19 -0.64
CA PRO A 93 16.38 3.45 -1.04
C PRO A 93 16.12 4.93 -1.35
N GLU A 94 16.74 5.85 -0.62
CA GLU A 94 16.60 7.30 -0.89
C GLU A 94 17.17 7.70 -2.26
N GLU A 95 18.30 7.11 -2.66
CA GLU A 95 18.90 7.36 -3.97
C GLU A 95 18.05 6.72 -5.09
N ALA A 96 17.46 5.55 -4.83
CA ALA A 96 16.53 4.90 -5.75
C ALA A 96 15.31 5.80 -6.02
N VAL A 97 14.70 6.41 -4.99
CA VAL A 97 13.58 7.36 -5.15
C VAL A 97 14.01 8.58 -5.96
N LYS A 98 15.21 9.12 -5.71
CA LYS A 98 15.74 10.26 -6.47
C LYS A 98 15.93 9.91 -7.95
N ASN A 99 16.58 8.79 -8.25
CA ASN A 99 16.81 8.31 -9.62
C ASN A 99 15.48 8.02 -10.34
N ALA A 100 14.50 7.42 -9.64
CA ALA A 100 13.16 7.22 -10.19
C ALA A 100 12.45 8.57 -10.44
N GLY A 101 12.59 9.54 -9.54
CA GLY A 101 12.08 10.90 -9.73
C GLY A 101 12.69 11.60 -10.95
N GLU A 102 14.00 11.47 -11.18
CA GLU A 102 14.66 11.97 -12.38
C GLU A 102 14.15 11.27 -13.65
N ALA A 103 13.94 9.95 -13.61
CA ALA A 103 13.33 9.20 -14.71
C ALA A 103 11.92 9.72 -15.06
N LEU A 104 11.10 10.01 -14.04
CA LEU A 104 9.75 10.56 -14.20
C LEU A 104 9.75 12.01 -14.70
N GLY A 105 10.80 12.79 -14.39
CA GLY A 105 11.00 14.12 -14.97
C GLY A 105 11.19 14.10 -16.49
N TYR A 106 11.83 13.07 -17.04
CA TYR A 106 11.96 12.87 -18.48
C TYR A 106 10.72 12.22 -19.11
N ASN A 107 10.13 11.25 -18.41
CA ASN A 107 8.94 10.54 -18.85
C ASN A 107 8.03 10.17 -17.66
N ALA A 108 7.05 11.03 -17.39
CA ALA A 108 6.11 10.84 -16.27
C ALA A 108 5.27 9.55 -16.38
N ARG A 109 5.07 9.03 -17.59
CA ARG A 109 4.32 7.79 -17.83
C ARG A 109 5.21 6.54 -17.89
N CYS A 110 6.46 6.65 -17.43
CA CYS A 110 7.36 5.50 -17.35
C CYS A 110 6.83 4.51 -16.31
N VAL A 111 6.24 3.40 -16.77
CA VAL A 111 5.66 2.35 -15.91
C VAL A 111 6.69 1.83 -14.92
N ARG A 112 7.89 1.47 -15.39
CA ARG A 112 8.95 0.92 -14.55
C ARG A 112 9.41 1.89 -13.45
N ALA A 113 9.57 3.18 -13.77
CA ALA A 113 9.98 4.18 -12.79
C ALA A 113 8.89 4.44 -11.72
N ASN A 114 7.62 4.51 -12.11
CA ASN A 114 6.51 4.63 -11.15
C ASN A 114 6.43 3.38 -10.26
N TRP A 115 6.64 2.17 -10.82
CA TRP A 115 6.64 0.93 -10.05
C TRP A 115 7.74 0.89 -9.00
N ILE A 116 8.98 1.16 -9.40
CA ILE A 116 10.14 1.23 -8.50
C ILE A 116 9.91 2.26 -7.42
N ARG A 117 9.46 3.47 -7.79
CA ARG A 117 9.20 4.54 -6.82
C ARG A 117 8.09 4.17 -5.85
N ALA A 118 7.00 3.58 -6.32
CA ALA A 118 5.90 3.14 -5.46
C ALA A 118 6.35 2.12 -4.40
N GLN A 119 7.16 1.13 -4.81
CA GLN A 119 7.69 0.11 -3.91
C GLN A 119 8.60 0.73 -2.85
N VAL A 120 9.60 1.51 -3.28
CA VAL A 120 10.56 2.10 -2.34
C VAL A 120 9.91 3.16 -1.45
N CYS A 121 8.96 3.96 -1.96
CA CYS A 121 8.20 4.90 -1.13
C CYS A 121 7.33 4.19 -0.09
N PHE A 122 6.81 2.99 -0.38
CA PHE A 122 6.10 2.20 0.61
C PHE A 122 7.05 1.76 1.75
N ASP A 123 8.24 1.28 1.41
CA ASP A 123 9.25 0.85 2.38
C ASP A 123 9.77 2.02 3.24
N LEU A 124 9.85 3.22 2.66
CA LEU A 124 10.21 4.47 3.35
C LEU A 124 9.04 5.10 4.14
N ALA A 125 7.88 4.44 4.21
CA ALA A 125 6.65 4.96 4.82
C ALA A 125 6.13 6.28 4.21
N GLU A 126 6.53 6.61 2.98
CA GLU A 126 6.00 7.72 2.19
C GLU A 126 4.73 7.30 1.42
N TYR A 127 3.69 6.92 2.17
CA TYR A 127 2.48 6.30 1.62
C TYR A 127 1.70 7.17 0.63
N GLU A 128 1.75 8.50 0.77
CA GLU A 128 1.09 9.43 -0.16
C GLU A 128 1.68 9.34 -1.58
N LYS A 129 3.01 9.35 -1.71
CA LYS A 129 3.68 9.24 -3.01
C LYS A 129 3.47 7.85 -3.62
N CYS A 130 3.46 6.82 -2.79
CA CYS A 130 3.14 5.45 -3.21
C CYS A 130 1.73 5.36 -3.82
N ASP A 131 0.71 5.96 -3.17
CA ASP A 131 -0.67 5.99 -3.67
C ASP A 131 -0.74 6.70 -5.04
N GLU A 132 -0.10 7.87 -5.17
CA GLU A 132 -0.04 8.61 -6.44
C GLU A 132 0.58 7.78 -7.57
N ASP A 133 1.75 7.18 -7.34
CA ASP A 133 2.43 6.35 -8.35
C ASP A 133 1.60 5.13 -8.75
N CYS A 134 1.00 4.46 -7.78
CA CYS A 134 0.11 3.34 -8.06
C CYS A 134 -1.12 3.77 -8.87
N THR A 135 -1.68 4.97 -8.62
CA THR A 135 -2.81 5.46 -9.43
C THR A 135 -2.42 5.68 -10.89
N VAL A 136 -1.20 6.19 -11.14
CA VAL A 136 -0.67 6.38 -12.50
C VAL A 136 -0.48 5.03 -13.19
N LEU A 137 0.05 4.03 -12.48
CA LEU A 137 0.24 2.68 -12.99
C LEU A 137 -1.08 2.00 -13.37
N LEU A 138 -2.11 2.16 -12.54
CA LEU A 138 -3.41 1.55 -12.78
C LEU A 138 -4.15 2.19 -13.96
N ALA A 139 -3.93 3.49 -14.20
CA ALA A 139 -4.44 4.19 -15.37
C ALA A 139 -3.67 3.87 -16.67
N ALA A 140 -2.49 3.25 -16.59
CA ALA A 140 -1.67 2.96 -17.76
C ALA A 140 -2.19 1.73 -18.55
N GLU A 141 -2.40 1.91 -19.86
CA GLU A 141 -2.88 0.83 -20.74
C GLU A 141 -1.90 -0.35 -20.82
N LYS A 142 -0.59 -0.07 -20.83
CA LYS A 142 0.48 -1.08 -21.02
C LYS A 142 1.18 -1.48 -19.72
N ALA A 143 0.41 -1.60 -18.63
CA ALA A 143 0.94 -1.93 -17.31
C ALA A 143 0.31 -3.19 -16.70
N ASP A 144 -0.27 -4.07 -17.51
CA ASP A 144 -1.08 -5.21 -17.01
C ASP A 144 -0.33 -6.10 -16.02
N GLU A 145 0.97 -6.31 -16.23
CA GLU A 145 1.86 -7.04 -15.32
C GLU A 145 1.95 -6.38 -13.93
N PHE A 146 2.09 -5.05 -13.91
CA PHE A 146 2.25 -4.28 -12.66
C PHE A 146 0.91 -3.94 -12.00
N LYS A 147 -0.22 -3.95 -12.73
CA LYS A 147 -1.53 -3.54 -12.19
C LYS A 147 -1.93 -4.34 -10.94
N HIS A 148 -1.68 -5.64 -10.92
CA HIS A 148 -2.00 -6.44 -9.74
C HIS A 148 -1.14 -6.04 -8.53
N GLY A 149 0.17 -5.91 -8.71
CA GLY A 149 1.09 -5.44 -7.66
C GLY A 149 0.78 -4.01 -7.21
N SER A 150 0.42 -3.11 -8.13
CA SER A 150 0.06 -1.72 -7.81
C SER A 150 -1.22 -1.65 -6.99
N LEU A 151 -2.21 -2.50 -7.26
CA LEU A 151 -3.41 -2.59 -6.39
C LEU A 151 -3.05 -3.03 -4.97
N LYS A 152 -2.15 -4.02 -4.82
CA LYS A 152 -1.70 -4.49 -3.50
C LYS A 152 -1.00 -3.38 -2.71
N LEU A 153 0.02 -2.77 -3.30
CA LEU A 153 0.78 -1.69 -2.67
C LEU A 153 -0.12 -0.50 -2.33
N ARG A 154 -1.01 -0.12 -3.25
CA ARG A 154 -1.95 0.99 -3.02
C ARG A 154 -2.94 0.69 -1.90
N ALA A 155 -3.51 -0.51 -1.86
CA ALA A 155 -4.40 -0.92 -0.77
C ALA A 155 -3.67 -0.85 0.59
N ALA A 156 -2.45 -1.40 0.66
CA ALA A 156 -1.64 -1.36 1.88
C ALA A 156 -1.29 0.07 2.30
N ALA A 157 -0.86 0.92 1.36
CA ALA A 157 -0.53 2.32 1.62
C ALA A 157 -1.77 3.08 2.14
N ARG A 158 -2.93 2.89 1.52
CA ARG A 158 -4.20 3.50 1.95
C ARG A 158 -4.64 3.01 3.33
N CYS A 159 -4.42 1.74 3.66
CA CYS A 159 -4.64 1.23 5.01
C CYS A 159 -3.74 1.93 6.04
N LYS A 160 -2.44 2.11 5.75
CA LYS A 160 -1.51 2.82 6.64
C LYS A 160 -1.84 4.32 6.77
N MET A 161 -2.48 4.91 5.75
CA MET A 161 -3.01 6.27 5.77
C MET A 161 -4.42 6.42 6.36
N GLU A 162 -5.01 5.33 6.86
CA GLU A 162 -6.39 5.29 7.38
C GLU A 162 -7.48 5.67 6.36
N LYS A 163 -7.18 5.62 5.05
CA LYS A 163 -8.13 5.81 3.96
C LYS A 163 -8.91 4.51 3.70
N TRP A 164 -9.70 4.10 4.70
CA TRP A 164 -10.33 2.78 4.74
C TRP A 164 -11.30 2.51 3.58
N LEU A 165 -12.07 3.51 3.14
CA LEU A 165 -13.02 3.35 2.03
C LEU A 165 -12.29 3.13 0.69
N ASP A 166 -11.26 3.92 0.41
CA ASP A 166 -10.47 3.80 -0.81
C ASP A 166 -9.67 2.49 -0.84
N ALA A 167 -9.16 2.05 0.31
CA ALA A 167 -8.50 0.76 0.46
C ALA A 167 -9.46 -0.41 0.20
N LEU A 168 -10.72 -0.29 0.65
CA LEU A 168 -11.73 -1.31 0.44
C LEU A 168 -12.05 -1.52 -1.05
N GLU A 169 -12.07 -0.46 -1.86
CA GLU A 169 -12.26 -0.56 -3.32
C GLU A 169 -11.15 -1.38 -3.97
N ASP A 170 -9.90 -1.11 -3.59
CA ASP A 170 -8.73 -1.84 -4.10
C ASP A 170 -8.74 -3.31 -3.66
N LEU A 171 -9.08 -3.58 -2.40
CA LEU A 171 -9.19 -4.92 -1.85
C LEU A 171 -10.34 -5.71 -2.49
N ASN A 172 -11.47 -5.06 -2.81
CA ASN A 172 -12.54 -5.71 -3.57
C ASN A 172 -12.07 -6.12 -4.97
N ALA A 173 -11.37 -5.23 -5.68
CA ALA A 173 -10.80 -5.56 -6.99
C ALA A 173 -9.77 -6.71 -6.92
N LEU A 174 -9.00 -6.81 -5.84
CA LEU A 174 -8.08 -7.91 -5.59
C LEU A 174 -8.80 -9.23 -5.31
N CYS A 175 -9.82 -9.21 -4.44
CA CYS A 175 -10.64 -10.37 -4.11
C CYS A 175 -11.48 -10.86 -5.31
N GLU A 176 -11.92 -9.98 -6.20
CA GLU A 176 -12.61 -10.36 -7.44
C GLU A 176 -11.70 -11.14 -8.39
N LYS A 177 -10.42 -10.76 -8.47
CA LYS A 177 -9.43 -11.45 -9.31
C LYS A 177 -8.96 -12.76 -8.70
N ASN A 178 -8.73 -12.80 -7.39
CA ASN A 178 -8.36 -14.00 -6.68
C ASN A 178 -9.20 -14.16 -5.40
N PRO A 179 -10.38 -14.81 -5.51
CA PRO A 179 -11.28 -15.01 -4.37
C PRO A 179 -10.72 -15.93 -3.28
N GLY A 180 -9.70 -16.73 -3.58
CA GLY A 180 -9.12 -17.70 -2.66
C GLY A 180 -7.91 -17.19 -1.88
N SER A 181 -7.54 -15.91 -2.03
CA SER A 181 -6.39 -15.37 -1.31
C SER A 181 -6.75 -15.00 0.13
N ILE A 182 -6.20 -15.76 1.08
CA ILE A 182 -6.38 -15.53 2.52
C ILE A 182 -5.87 -14.13 2.91
N ALA A 183 -4.74 -13.69 2.36
CA ALA A 183 -4.19 -12.36 2.63
C ALA A 183 -5.17 -11.23 2.28
N TRP A 184 -5.75 -11.23 1.08
CA TRP A 184 -6.69 -10.16 0.66
C TRP A 184 -7.99 -10.19 1.45
N LEU A 185 -8.54 -11.39 1.71
CA LEU A 185 -9.72 -11.54 2.54
C LEU A 185 -9.47 -11.07 3.97
N SER A 186 -8.33 -11.41 4.55
CA SER A 186 -7.94 -11.00 5.90
C SER A 186 -7.74 -9.49 6.01
N MET A 187 -7.03 -8.88 5.05
CA MET A 187 -6.88 -7.41 4.98
C MET A 187 -8.23 -6.72 4.78
N ARG A 188 -9.11 -7.26 3.93
CA ARG A 188 -10.47 -6.72 3.74
C ARG A 188 -11.31 -6.84 5.01
N GLY A 189 -11.19 -7.95 5.73
CA GLY A 189 -11.79 -8.13 7.05
C GLY A 189 -11.34 -7.05 8.04
N ASN A 190 -10.03 -6.80 8.13
CA ASN A 190 -9.47 -5.76 9.00
C ASN A 190 -10.02 -4.36 8.65
N VAL A 191 -10.04 -4.01 7.35
CA VAL A 191 -10.60 -2.74 6.87
C VAL A 191 -12.10 -2.64 7.17
N ASN A 192 -12.85 -3.73 7.03
CA ASN A 192 -14.26 -3.77 7.38
C ASN A 192 -14.48 -3.56 8.90
N ILE A 193 -13.63 -4.09 9.77
CA ILE A 193 -13.66 -3.79 11.21
C ILE A 193 -13.45 -2.29 11.47
N ARG A 194 -12.46 -1.67 10.81
CA ARG A 194 -12.20 -0.22 10.91
C ARG A 194 -13.37 0.64 10.44
N LEU A 195 -14.13 0.14 9.47
CA LEU A 195 -15.35 0.78 8.96
C LEU A 195 -16.60 0.44 9.76
N GLU A 196 -16.48 -0.26 10.89
CA GLU A 196 -17.60 -0.75 11.72
C GLU A 196 -18.55 -1.72 10.97
N ARG A 197 -18.09 -2.30 9.87
CA ARG A 197 -18.82 -3.30 9.06
C ARG A 197 -18.53 -4.71 9.56
N VAL A 198 -18.88 -4.97 10.81
CA VAL A 198 -18.48 -6.19 11.52
C VAL A 198 -19.02 -7.47 10.84
N ASP A 199 -20.27 -7.45 10.34
CA ASP A 199 -20.83 -8.61 9.63
C ASP A 199 -20.06 -8.95 8.35
N ALA A 200 -19.61 -7.93 7.61
CA ALA A 200 -18.80 -8.14 6.41
C ALA A 200 -17.42 -8.71 6.77
N ALA A 201 -16.81 -8.23 7.86
CA ALA A 201 -15.56 -8.77 8.37
C ALA A 201 -15.69 -10.23 8.82
N ILE A 202 -16.78 -10.59 9.52
CA ILE A 202 -17.06 -11.98 9.91
C ILE A 202 -17.15 -12.89 8.69
N ASN A 203 -17.81 -12.45 7.61
CA ASN A 203 -17.90 -13.22 6.37
C ASN A 203 -16.51 -13.43 5.73
N ASP A 204 -15.70 -12.38 5.68
CA ASP A 204 -14.34 -12.43 5.14
C ASP A 204 -13.44 -13.37 5.95
N TYR A 205 -13.43 -13.24 7.28
CA TYR A 205 -12.66 -14.14 8.14
C TYR A 205 -13.20 -15.57 8.14
N SER A 206 -14.51 -15.76 7.95
CA SER A 206 -15.09 -17.10 7.78
C SER A 206 -14.58 -17.75 6.51
N ALA A 207 -14.49 -17.01 5.41
CA ALA A 207 -13.86 -17.50 4.18
C ALA A 207 -12.38 -17.84 4.41
N CYS A 208 -11.62 -17.04 5.16
CA CYS A 208 -10.23 -17.37 5.53
C CYS A 208 -10.13 -18.69 6.32
N VAL A 209 -11.01 -18.90 7.30
CA VAL A 209 -11.06 -20.14 8.09
C VAL A 209 -11.46 -21.34 7.23
N ASP A 210 -12.38 -21.18 6.29
CA ASP A 210 -12.80 -22.25 5.39
C ASP A 210 -11.67 -22.67 4.43
N LEU A 211 -10.89 -21.70 3.95
CA LEU A 211 -9.70 -21.93 3.10
C LEU A 211 -8.57 -22.61 3.87
N ASN A 212 -8.28 -22.17 5.09
CA ASN A 212 -7.30 -22.83 5.96
C ASN A 212 -7.82 -23.00 7.38
N LYS A 213 -8.40 -24.17 7.61
CA LYS A 213 -9.00 -24.57 8.90
C LYS A 213 -7.98 -24.80 10.01
N TRP A 214 -6.69 -24.92 9.68
CA TRP A 214 -5.62 -25.22 10.64
C TRP A 214 -4.84 -23.98 11.08
N ASN A 215 -5.03 -22.84 10.44
CA ASN A 215 -4.42 -21.59 10.83
C ASN A 215 -5.14 -21.00 12.05
N PHE A 216 -4.47 -21.03 13.21
CA PHE A 216 -5.00 -20.46 14.45
C PHE A 216 -5.19 -18.94 14.36
N GLY A 217 -4.35 -18.21 13.61
CA GLY A 217 -4.48 -16.77 13.40
C GLY A 217 -5.79 -16.38 12.71
N ASN A 218 -6.24 -17.15 11.72
CA ASN A 218 -7.54 -16.93 11.07
C ASN A 218 -8.71 -17.13 12.04
N LEU A 219 -8.61 -18.14 12.92
CA LEU A 219 -9.60 -18.37 13.98
C LEU A 219 -9.61 -17.21 14.99
N LEU A 220 -8.45 -16.68 15.37
CA LEU A 220 -8.35 -15.54 16.28
C LEU A 220 -8.93 -14.25 15.68
N ARG A 221 -8.67 -13.97 14.40
CA ARG A 221 -9.26 -12.82 13.69
C ARG A 221 -10.79 -12.92 13.63
N ARG A 222 -11.33 -14.12 13.34
CA ARG A 222 -12.78 -14.35 13.35
C ARG A 222 -13.38 -14.27 14.76
N SER A 223 -12.71 -14.84 15.75
CA SER A 223 -13.08 -14.74 17.17
C SER A 223 -13.17 -13.29 17.63
N CYS A 224 -12.18 -12.47 17.27
CA CYS A 224 -12.17 -11.04 17.52
C CYS A 224 -13.39 -10.34 16.89
N ALA A 225 -13.68 -10.63 15.61
CA ALA A 225 -14.85 -10.05 14.94
C ALA A 225 -16.18 -10.46 15.61
N TYR A 226 -16.32 -11.72 16.04
CA TYR A 226 -17.48 -12.17 16.82
C TYR A 226 -17.58 -11.49 18.18
N ALA A 227 -16.45 -11.26 18.87
CA ALA A 227 -16.41 -10.54 20.14
C ALA A 227 -16.85 -9.08 19.95
N ILE A 228 -16.39 -8.40 18.89
CA ILE A 228 -16.85 -7.04 18.54
C ILE A 228 -18.36 -7.03 18.25
N ALA A 229 -18.88 -8.06 17.57
CA ALA A 229 -20.32 -8.26 17.34
C ALA A 229 -21.10 -8.69 18.60
N GLN A 230 -20.44 -8.82 19.76
CA GLN A 230 -21.01 -9.31 21.01
C GLN A 230 -21.57 -10.74 20.95
N ASN A 231 -21.15 -11.52 19.95
CA ASN A 231 -21.45 -12.94 19.84
C ASN A 231 -20.39 -13.74 20.59
N TRP A 232 -20.39 -13.60 21.91
CA TRP A 232 -19.37 -14.15 22.80
C TRP A 232 -19.22 -15.67 22.71
N TRP A 233 -20.32 -16.38 22.45
CA TRP A 233 -20.30 -17.85 22.35
C TRP A 233 -19.53 -18.33 21.11
N MET A 234 -19.80 -17.72 19.96
CA MET A 234 -19.04 -18.02 18.72
C MET A 234 -17.58 -17.57 18.85
N ALA A 235 -17.33 -16.41 19.46
CA ALA A 235 -15.98 -15.92 19.73
C ALA A 235 -15.19 -16.92 20.60
N LEU A 236 -15.80 -17.44 21.66
CA LEU A 236 -15.16 -18.40 22.57
C LEU A 236 -14.92 -19.75 21.89
N GLN A 237 -15.83 -20.20 21.04
CA GLN A 237 -15.65 -21.43 20.26
C GLN A 237 -14.40 -21.33 19.35
N ASP A 238 -14.25 -20.22 18.63
CA ASP A 238 -13.09 -19.99 17.77
C ASP A 238 -11.79 -19.80 18.59
N ALA A 239 -11.85 -19.12 19.72
CA ALA A 239 -10.70 -18.95 20.61
C ALA A 239 -10.23 -20.28 21.22
N ASN A 240 -11.16 -21.14 21.63
CA ASN A 240 -10.85 -22.50 22.09
C ASN A 240 -10.19 -23.33 20.98
N ALA A 241 -10.77 -23.31 19.78
CA ALA A 241 -10.19 -23.99 18.63
C ALA A 241 -8.77 -23.46 18.32
N ALA A 242 -8.54 -22.15 18.42
CA ALA A 242 -7.22 -21.57 18.22
C ALA A 242 -6.18 -22.08 19.24
N VAL A 243 -6.55 -22.14 20.53
CA VAL A 243 -5.69 -22.69 21.60
C VAL A 243 -5.41 -24.18 21.37
N GLU A 244 -6.41 -24.97 20.95
CA GLU A 244 -6.24 -26.39 20.62
C GLU A 244 -5.27 -26.62 19.44
N ARG A 245 -5.26 -25.72 18.45
CA ARG A 245 -4.34 -25.81 17.30
C ARG A 245 -2.95 -25.31 17.63
N ALA A 246 -2.85 -24.24 18.39
CA ALA A 246 -1.59 -23.64 18.78
C ALA A 246 -1.71 -23.02 20.18
N ALA A 247 -1.15 -23.72 21.16
CA ALA A 247 -1.03 -23.26 22.55
C ALA A 247 0.08 -22.21 22.69
N ARG A 248 -0.13 -21.05 22.08
CA ARG A 248 0.78 -19.91 22.09
C ARG A 248 0.29 -18.80 23.02
N PRO A 249 1.16 -17.90 23.49
CA PRO A 249 0.76 -16.79 24.35
C PRO A 249 -0.38 -15.98 23.74
N GLU A 250 -0.34 -15.74 22.42
CA GLU A 250 -1.35 -14.96 21.72
C GLU A 250 -2.73 -15.64 21.73
N SER A 251 -2.78 -16.96 21.51
CA SER A 251 -4.03 -17.73 21.56
C SER A 251 -4.66 -17.70 22.95
N TYR A 252 -3.85 -17.88 24.00
CA TYR A 252 -4.32 -17.81 25.39
C TYR A 252 -4.78 -16.39 25.76
N CYS A 253 -4.00 -15.36 25.42
CA CYS A 253 -4.38 -13.96 25.63
C CYS A 253 -5.69 -13.61 24.93
N HIS A 254 -5.90 -14.10 23.70
CA HIS A 254 -7.16 -13.86 22.99
C HIS A 254 -8.35 -14.55 23.66
N ARG A 255 -8.21 -15.81 24.06
CA ARG A 255 -9.27 -16.50 24.79
C ARG A 255 -9.59 -15.82 26.13
N ALA A 256 -8.55 -15.39 26.86
CA ALA A 256 -8.70 -14.62 28.08
C ALA A 256 -9.51 -13.33 27.85
N ARG A 257 -9.21 -12.59 26.78
CA ARG A 257 -9.97 -11.37 26.41
C ARG A 257 -11.45 -11.66 26.13
N VAL A 258 -11.75 -12.77 25.45
CA VAL A 258 -13.14 -13.19 25.23
C VAL A 258 -13.83 -13.50 26.56
N HIS A 259 -13.14 -14.19 27.48
CA HIS A 259 -13.64 -14.42 28.84
C HIS A 259 -13.85 -13.10 29.63
N CYS A 260 -12.93 -12.13 29.52
CA CYS A 260 -13.12 -10.79 30.10
C CYS A 260 -14.38 -10.10 29.57
N CYS A 261 -14.62 -10.16 28.25
CA CYS A 261 -15.84 -9.60 27.66
C CYS A 261 -17.12 -10.28 28.19
N MET A 262 -17.04 -11.56 28.54
CA MET A 262 -18.11 -12.31 29.20
C MET A 262 -18.19 -12.08 30.72
N ARG A 263 -17.24 -11.34 31.31
CA ARG A 263 -17.03 -11.15 32.77
C ARG A 263 -16.66 -12.43 33.53
N ASN A 264 -16.05 -13.38 32.83
CA ASN A 264 -15.49 -14.62 33.39
C ASN A 264 -14.03 -14.35 33.81
N TRP A 265 -13.86 -13.57 34.87
CA TRP A 265 -12.54 -13.06 35.27
C TRP A 265 -11.59 -14.14 35.79
N GLU A 266 -12.12 -15.19 36.41
CA GLU A 266 -11.33 -16.33 36.91
C GLU A 266 -10.69 -17.09 35.74
N GLU A 267 -11.50 -17.47 34.75
CA GLU A 267 -11.05 -18.20 33.57
C GLU A 267 -10.10 -17.34 32.71
N ALA A 268 -10.38 -16.03 32.60
CA ALA A 268 -9.48 -15.11 31.93
C ALA A 268 -8.12 -14.98 32.63
N ALA A 269 -8.10 -14.89 33.97
CA ALA A 269 -6.85 -14.84 34.73
C ALA A 269 -6.02 -16.13 34.56
N GLU A 270 -6.67 -17.28 34.51
CA GLU A 270 -5.98 -18.55 34.29
C GLU A 270 -5.37 -18.62 32.88
N ASP A 271 -6.10 -18.20 31.85
CA ASP A 271 -5.56 -18.13 30.49
C ASP A 271 -4.36 -17.18 30.39
N TYR A 272 -4.40 -16.03 31.07
CA TYR A 272 -3.25 -15.13 31.11
C TYR A 272 -2.05 -15.74 31.85
N ARG A 273 -2.28 -16.55 32.90
CA ARG A 273 -1.18 -17.30 33.55
C ARG A 273 -0.59 -18.34 32.60
N CYS A 274 -1.42 -19.10 31.88
CA CYS A 274 -0.93 -20.04 30.85
C CYS A 274 -0.10 -19.31 29.78
N ALA A 275 -0.51 -18.12 29.36
CA ALA A 275 0.27 -17.31 28.42
C ALA A 275 1.66 -16.92 29.00
N LEU A 276 1.73 -16.57 30.29
CA LEU A 276 2.98 -16.25 30.99
C LEU A 276 3.85 -17.47 31.29
N GLU A 277 3.27 -18.66 31.45
CA GLU A 277 4.05 -19.90 31.54
C GLU A 277 4.75 -20.21 30.22
N VAL A 278 4.08 -19.97 29.08
CA VAL A 278 4.67 -20.14 27.76
C VAL A 278 5.69 -19.04 27.46
N SER A 279 5.39 -17.79 27.80
CA SER A 279 6.29 -16.64 27.64
C SER A 279 6.24 -15.71 28.84
N PRO A 280 7.18 -15.86 29.80
CA PRO A 280 7.20 -15.08 31.05
C PRO A 280 7.31 -13.56 30.87
N GLY A 281 7.76 -13.10 29.71
CA GLY A 281 7.90 -11.68 29.38
C GLY A 281 6.76 -11.11 28.52
N HIS A 282 5.65 -11.84 28.34
CA HIS A 282 4.56 -11.36 27.50
C HIS A 282 3.80 -10.22 28.18
N GLU A 283 4.02 -8.99 27.70
CA GLU A 283 3.50 -7.75 28.30
C GLU A 283 1.96 -7.75 28.36
N LEU A 284 1.29 -8.12 27.27
CA LEU A 284 -0.18 -8.17 27.19
C LEU A 284 -0.79 -9.15 28.19
N ALA A 285 -0.14 -10.28 28.46
CA ALA A 285 -0.64 -11.25 29.43
C ALA A 285 -0.48 -10.73 30.86
N THR A 286 0.63 -10.06 31.16
CA THR A 286 0.87 -9.46 32.47
C THR A 286 -0.16 -8.37 32.77
N LEU A 287 -0.40 -7.48 31.80
CA LEU A 287 -1.41 -6.42 31.90
C LEU A 287 -2.82 -7.00 32.02
N GLY A 288 -3.16 -7.99 31.19
CA GLY A 288 -4.45 -8.68 31.24
C GLY A 288 -4.71 -9.37 32.58
N LEU A 289 -3.70 -10.05 33.13
CA LEU A 289 -3.79 -10.69 34.44
C LEU A 289 -3.98 -9.65 35.56
N ALA A 290 -3.24 -8.53 35.52
CA ALA A 290 -3.42 -7.44 36.47
C ALA A 290 -4.84 -6.84 36.39
N GLN A 291 -5.39 -6.67 35.19
CA GLN A 291 -6.76 -6.19 35.00
C GLN A 291 -7.80 -7.17 35.56
N CYS A 292 -7.68 -8.47 35.23
CA CYS A 292 -8.59 -9.49 35.75
C CYS A 292 -8.56 -9.58 37.28
N THR A 293 -7.38 -9.50 37.88
CA THR A 293 -7.24 -9.57 39.34
C THR A 293 -7.85 -8.35 40.04
N LEU A 294 -7.72 -7.15 39.48
CA LEU A 294 -8.35 -5.94 40.01
C LEU A 294 -9.89 -5.99 39.98
N GLU A 295 -10.46 -6.56 38.91
CA GLU A 295 -11.92 -6.66 38.73
C GLU A 295 -12.55 -7.82 39.53
N TYR A 296 -11.81 -8.93 39.66
CA TYR A 296 -12.25 -10.12 40.40
C TYR A 296 -12.07 -9.98 41.92
N ASP A 297 -10.92 -9.46 42.36
CA ASP A 297 -10.56 -9.26 43.77
C ASP A 297 -10.03 -7.83 43.94
N PRO A 298 -10.90 -6.85 44.29
CA PRO A 298 -10.46 -5.49 44.58
C PRO A 298 -9.62 -5.50 45.86
N LEU A 299 -8.34 -5.81 45.69
CA LEU A 299 -7.20 -5.72 46.61
C LEU A 299 -6.95 -6.91 47.57
N PRO A 300 -5.90 -7.69 47.33
CA PRO A 300 -5.08 -8.30 48.39
C PRO A 300 -4.48 -7.23 49.34
N LEU A 301 -4.24 -6.01 48.83
CA LEU A 301 -3.71 -4.87 49.59
C LEU A 301 -4.65 -4.36 50.70
N LEU A 302 -5.97 -4.58 50.60
CA LEU A 302 -6.92 -4.29 51.69
C LEU A 302 -6.82 -5.33 52.81
N ARG A 303 -6.45 -6.57 52.47
CA ARG A 303 -6.23 -7.65 53.42
C ARG A 303 -4.99 -7.39 54.27
N GLU A 304 -3.90 -6.94 53.63
CA GLU A 304 -2.68 -6.50 54.33
C GLU A 304 -2.90 -5.22 55.17
N ALA A 305 -3.79 -4.31 54.75
CA ALA A 305 -4.17 -3.13 55.53
C ALA A 305 -5.05 -3.45 56.76
N GLY A 306 -5.87 -4.51 56.69
CA GLY A 306 -6.64 -5.04 57.83
C GLY A 306 -5.75 -5.68 58.90
N ASP A 307 -4.66 -6.31 58.49
CA ASP A 307 -3.70 -6.96 59.38
C ASP A 307 -2.76 -5.99 60.12
N MET A 308 -2.71 -4.71 59.73
CA MET A 308 -1.98 -3.66 60.48
C MET A 308 -2.62 -3.29 61.83
N GLN A 309 -3.86 -3.72 62.13
CA GLN A 309 -4.48 -3.50 63.44
C GLN A 309 -4.02 -4.50 64.53
N ASN A 310 -3.25 -5.54 64.17
CA ASN A 310 -2.85 -6.63 65.06
C ASN A 310 -1.34 -6.88 65.14
N MET A 311 -0.51 -5.88 64.87
CA MET A 311 0.92 -5.94 65.23
C MET A 311 1.10 -5.79 66.75
N PRO A 312 1.88 -6.65 67.43
CA PRO A 312 2.26 -6.42 68.81
C PRO A 312 3.12 -5.13 68.89
N SER A 313 2.73 -4.23 69.79
CA SER A 313 3.38 -2.94 70.03
C SER A 313 4.91 -3.08 70.18
N ALA A 314 5.65 -2.44 69.28
CA ALA A 314 7.11 -2.34 69.35
C ALA A 314 7.55 -1.51 70.56
N PRO A 315 8.70 -1.82 71.19
CA PRO A 315 9.17 -1.12 72.38
C PRO A 315 9.61 0.31 72.01
N SER A 316 9.22 1.26 72.85
CA SER A 316 9.58 2.66 72.73
C SER A 316 11.09 2.87 72.85
N THR A 317 11.73 3.38 71.80
CA THR A 317 12.96 4.14 71.93
C THR A 317 12.87 5.42 71.09
N ALA A 318 13.12 6.52 71.78
CA ALA A 318 12.98 7.89 71.33
C ALA A 318 14.13 8.32 70.39
N GLY A 319 13.83 9.33 69.56
CA GLY A 319 14.82 10.29 69.08
C GLY A 319 14.87 10.44 67.57
N GLY A 320 14.47 11.61 67.05
CA GLY A 320 14.80 12.02 65.69
C GLY A 320 13.77 12.90 65.02
N SER A 321 13.70 14.17 65.41
CA SER A 321 13.02 15.23 64.69
C SER A 321 13.63 15.43 63.30
N SER A 322 12.82 15.43 62.24
CA SER A 322 13.00 16.39 61.14
C SER A 322 11.69 16.63 60.39
N THR A 323 11.44 17.91 60.20
CA THR A 323 10.33 18.60 59.54
C THR A 323 10.30 18.38 58.03
N LEU A 324 9.11 18.35 57.41
CA LEU A 324 8.69 19.18 56.25
C LEU A 324 7.19 18.93 55.95
N GLY A 325 6.48 20.01 55.60
CA GLY A 325 5.02 20.18 55.75
C GLY A 325 4.13 19.82 54.54
N PRO A 326 2.86 20.26 54.56
CA PRO A 326 1.76 19.70 53.76
C PRO A 326 1.28 20.61 52.62
N ASP A 327 0.94 20.00 51.48
CA ASP A 327 0.08 20.54 50.42
C ASP A 327 -0.62 19.32 49.79
N GLY A 328 -1.93 19.25 49.50
CA GLY A 328 -2.97 20.27 49.39
C GLY A 328 -3.77 20.02 48.11
N GLY A 329 -5.06 19.66 48.22
CA GLY A 329 -6.07 19.74 47.13
C GLY A 329 -6.43 18.43 46.43
N ARG A 330 -7.65 17.89 46.61
CA ARG A 330 -8.89 18.09 45.78
C ARG A 330 -8.73 17.51 44.36
N GLY A 331 -9.66 16.77 43.76
CA GLY A 331 -11.03 16.37 44.06
C GLY A 331 -11.56 15.59 42.83
N GLY A 332 -12.68 14.90 42.99
CA GLY A 332 -13.20 13.90 42.04
C GLY A 332 -13.58 14.40 40.64
N SER A 333 -13.69 13.48 39.68
CA SER A 333 -14.96 13.08 39.05
C SER A 333 -14.73 12.13 37.89
N ALA A 334 -15.75 11.30 37.67
CA ALA A 334 -15.92 10.33 36.59
C ALA A 334 -15.66 10.89 35.19
N ALA A 335 -15.08 10.05 34.32
CA ALA A 335 -15.16 10.17 32.88
C ALA A 335 -15.11 8.77 32.25
N GLY A 336 -16.08 8.49 31.38
CA GLY A 336 -16.28 7.19 30.73
C GLY A 336 -15.08 6.77 29.89
N ALA A 337 -14.72 5.50 30.04
CA ALA A 337 -13.75 4.82 29.20
C ALA A 337 -14.32 4.66 27.77
N ARG A 338 -14.07 5.66 26.92
CA ARG A 338 -13.84 5.39 25.50
C ARG A 338 -12.45 4.77 25.41
N GLY A 339 -12.40 3.44 25.49
CA GLY A 339 -11.18 2.69 25.22
C GLY A 339 -10.89 2.78 23.73
N GLU A 340 -9.85 3.53 23.39
CA GLU A 340 -9.19 3.46 22.08
C GLU A 340 -8.81 2.00 21.83
N SER A 341 -9.18 1.48 20.67
CA SER A 341 -9.06 0.07 20.35
C SER A 341 -7.60 -0.32 20.08
N GLU A 342 -6.85 -0.66 21.13
CA GLU A 342 -5.55 -1.37 21.11
C GLU A 342 -5.69 -2.83 20.60
N TRP A 343 -6.36 -3.02 19.46
CA TRP A 343 -6.56 -4.35 18.86
C TRP A 343 -5.56 -4.64 17.73
N ASP A 344 -4.70 -3.68 17.36
CA ASP A 344 -4.13 -3.63 16.00
C ASP A 344 -2.61 -3.44 15.90
N GLN A 345 -1.84 -3.56 16.99
CA GLN A 345 -0.38 -3.42 16.91
C GLN A 345 0.39 -4.73 16.68
N ASN A 346 -0.29 -5.88 16.62
CA ASN A 346 0.38 -7.11 16.26
C ASN A 346 0.21 -7.35 14.76
N ASP A 347 1.29 -7.15 14.00
CA ASP A 347 1.40 -7.56 12.61
C ASP A 347 1.34 -9.10 12.55
N TRP A 348 0.14 -9.63 12.36
CA TRP A 348 -0.16 -11.07 12.22
C TRP A 348 0.25 -11.65 10.85
N ASP A 349 1.11 -10.94 10.11
CA ASP A 349 1.41 -11.23 8.70
C ASP A 349 2.79 -11.91 8.50
N ASP A 350 3.60 -12.08 9.56
CA ASP A 350 4.96 -12.64 9.46
C ASP A 350 5.04 -14.19 9.40
N GLU A 351 3.94 -14.92 9.62
CA GLU A 351 4.00 -16.38 9.86
C GLU A 351 3.62 -17.28 8.67
N GLU A 352 3.47 -16.76 7.45
CA GLU A 352 3.27 -17.60 6.26
C GLU A 352 4.52 -18.40 5.85
N LYS A 353 5.68 -18.20 6.51
CA LYS A 353 6.99 -18.80 6.14
C LYS A 353 7.38 -20.11 6.84
N LYS A 354 6.51 -20.72 7.65
CA LYS A 354 6.85 -21.99 8.31
C LYS A 354 5.95 -23.13 7.83
N GLU A 355 6.49 -23.92 6.90
CA GLU A 355 5.93 -25.22 6.54
C GLU A 355 5.80 -26.11 7.79
N PRO A 356 4.74 -26.93 7.89
CA PRO A 356 4.58 -27.86 9.00
C PRO A 356 5.66 -28.95 8.96
N PRO A 357 6.15 -29.45 10.12
CA PRO A 357 7.13 -30.53 10.14
C PRO A 357 6.52 -31.82 9.59
N GLU A 358 7.18 -32.45 8.62
CA GLU A 358 6.80 -33.76 8.10
C GLU A 358 6.87 -34.84 9.21
N PRO A 359 5.95 -35.82 9.22
CA PRO A 359 6.01 -36.92 10.16
C PRO A 359 7.16 -37.87 9.80
N ALA A 360 7.98 -38.18 10.81
CA ALA A 360 9.10 -39.10 10.72
C ALA A 360 8.69 -40.49 10.17
N ALA A 361 9.29 -40.89 9.05
CA ALA A 361 9.21 -42.25 8.53
C ALA A 361 10.53 -43.00 8.80
N GLU A 362 10.43 -44.03 9.65
CA GLU A 362 11.48 -45.01 9.90
C GLU A 362 11.77 -45.88 8.66
N ALA A 363 13.07 -46.08 8.42
CA ALA A 363 13.75 -47.25 7.86
C ALA A 363 13.02 -48.20 6.89
N ALA A 364 13.50 -48.27 5.65
CA ALA A 364 13.52 -49.51 4.88
C ALA A 364 14.68 -49.59 3.84
N SER A 365 15.59 -50.51 4.14
CA SER A 365 16.40 -51.39 3.28
C SER A 365 17.34 -50.86 2.19
N ALA A 366 18.57 -51.35 2.33
CA ALA A 366 19.69 -51.39 1.41
C ALA A 366 19.41 -51.98 0.02
N ALA A 367 19.94 -51.31 -1.00
CA ALA A 367 20.57 -51.85 -2.23
C ALA A 367 21.20 -50.63 -2.92
N GLY A 368 22.52 -50.49 -3.08
CA GLY A 368 23.40 -51.30 -3.92
C GLY A 368 24.02 -50.38 -4.96
N GLY A 369 25.33 -50.50 -5.22
CA GLY A 369 25.95 -49.94 -6.44
C GLY A 369 26.91 -48.77 -6.23
N ARG A 370 28.17 -49.13 -6.03
CA ARG A 370 29.37 -48.28 -6.14
C ARG A 370 29.77 -48.24 -7.63
N ALA A 371 29.92 -47.07 -8.24
CA ALA A 371 30.66 -46.89 -9.49
C ALA A 371 31.18 -45.46 -9.64
N GLU A 372 32.37 -45.37 -10.21
CA GLU A 372 33.34 -44.27 -10.22
C GLU A 372 33.05 -43.19 -11.28
N GLY A 373 33.73 -42.04 -11.18
CA GLY A 373 34.12 -41.25 -12.35
C GLY A 373 33.76 -39.76 -12.34
N ARG A 374 34.72 -38.91 -11.95
CA ARG A 374 34.94 -37.56 -12.53
C ARG A 374 35.86 -37.72 -13.78
N PRO A 375 36.11 -36.72 -14.67
CA PRO A 375 35.88 -35.26 -14.54
C PRO A 375 35.38 -34.52 -15.82
N GLU A 376 35.09 -33.22 -15.62
CA GLU A 376 35.32 -32.05 -16.50
C GLU A 376 35.03 -32.12 -18.02
N THR A 377 34.25 -31.16 -18.55
CA THR A 377 34.75 -30.12 -19.48
C THR A 377 33.66 -29.11 -19.87
N VAL A 378 34.17 -28.03 -20.44
CA VAL A 378 33.66 -26.67 -20.64
C VAL A 378 32.89 -26.53 -21.98
N GLN A 379 32.09 -25.45 -22.08
CA GLN A 379 31.74 -24.65 -23.26
C GLN A 379 30.35 -24.79 -23.94
N SER A 380 29.56 -23.72 -23.74
CA SER A 380 28.93 -22.85 -24.76
C SER A 380 27.71 -23.27 -25.60
N ASN A 381 26.80 -22.29 -25.69
CA ASN A 381 25.85 -21.93 -26.76
C ASN A 381 24.41 -22.48 -26.73
N ALA A 382 23.51 -21.59 -26.28
CA ALA A 382 22.28 -21.11 -26.93
C ALA A 382 21.55 -22.02 -27.94
N THR A 383 20.32 -22.44 -27.63
CA THR A 383 19.04 -21.89 -28.18
C THR A 383 17.86 -22.87 -27.99
N SER A 384 16.71 -22.30 -27.59
CA SER A 384 15.32 -22.75 -27.81
C SER A 384 14.76 -23.97 -27.07
N GLY A 385 13.59 -23.79 -26.43
CA GLY A 385 12.72 -24.90 -26.03
C GLY A 385 11.86 -24.63 -24.80
N TRP A 386 10.70 -24.00 -25.01
CA TRP A 386 9.47 -23.98 -24.22
C TRP A 386 9.35 -24.87 -22.96
N GLY A 387 8.83 -24.25 -21.89
CA GLY A 387 7.78 -24.83 -21.04
C GLY A 387 8.26 -25.53 -19.76
N THR A 388 8.08 -24.87 -18.63
CA THR A 388 7.27 -25.35 -17.51
C THR A 388 7.10 -24.22 -16.50
N GLU A 389 5.85 -24.01 -16.11
CA GLU A 389 5.42 -23.16 -14.99
C GLU A 389 6.07 -23.66 -13.70
N THR A 390 6.75 -22.77 -12.99
CA THR A 390 6.96 -22.87 -11.56
C THR A 390 6.71 -21.49 -10.97
N ASP A 391 5.66 -21.42 -10.15
CA ASP A 391 5.31 -20.29 -9.31
C ASP A 391 6.43 -20.05 -8.28
N ASP A 392 7.27 -19.04 -8.54
CA ASP A 392 8.26 -18.53 -7.58
C ASP A 392 7.66 -17.33 -6.84
N ASP A 393 6.88 -17.60 -5.79
CA ASP A 393 6.51 -16.62 -4.76
C ASP A 393 7.66 -16.50 -3.73
N GLU A 394 8.75 -15.83 -4.13
CA GLU A 394 9.80 -15.37 -3.21
C GLU A 394 9.66 -13.85 -2.96
N TRP A 395 9.10 -13.47 -1.80
CA TRP A 395 9.30 -12.13 -1.23
C TRP A 395 9.90 -12.22 0.17
N GLY A 396 11.22 -12.20 0.20
CA GLY A 396 12.03 -11.90 1.39
C GLY A 396 12.28 -10.40 1.49
N VAL A 397 11.50 -9.71 2.32
CA VAL A 397 11.90 -8.43 2.92
C VAL A 397 12.84 -8.75 4.09
N ARG A 398 14.00 -8.11 4.12
CA ARG A 398 14.99 -8.18 5.19
C ARG A 398 14.93 -6.94 6.05
#